data_AF-A0AAD3CRV4-F1
#
_entry.id   AF-A0AAD3CRV4-F1
#
_cell.length_a   1.000
_cell.length_b   1.000
_cell.length_c   1.000
_cell.angle_alpha   90.00
_cell.angle_beta   90.00
_cell.angle_gamma   90.00
#
_symmetry.space_group_name_H-M   'P 1'
#
loop_
_entity.id
_entity.type
_entity.pdbx_description
1 polymer ?
#
loop_
_entity_poly.entity_id
_entity_poly.type
_entity_poly.pdbx_seq_one_letter_code
_entity_poly.pdbx_strand_id
1 'polypeptide(L)'
;MQKTRPRDLSFMAEAYENAKVCLIVHSYSDMAGGEYHRLTEFVEYGCIPVMEEFSDTIGIDQYRQCGNSFFSQKDQLFMTAENVISLVNKGEFDDFTHVKWWKKGIQWDSIFYL
;
A
#
# COMPACT_ATOMS: atom_id res chain seq x y z
N MET A 1 5.14 8.64 -35.75
CA MET A 1 5.52 7.59 -34.79
C MET A 1 6.28 8.24 -33.63
N GLN A 2 5.63 8.47 -32.49
CA GLN A 2 6.32 8.93 -31.28
C GLN A 2 7.00 7.72 -30.63
N LYS A 3 8.34 7.78 -30.51
CA LYS A 3 9.11 6.81 -29.73
C LYS A 3 8.73 7.00 -28.25
N THR A 4 8.12 6.00 -27.65
CA THR A 4 7.92 5.94 -26.19
C THR A 4 9.29 5.91 -25.53
N ARG A 5 9.58 6.90 -24.67
CA ARG A 5 10.79 6.90 -23.84
C ARG A 5 10.80 5.64 -22.96
N PRO A 6 11.97 5.05 -22.67
CA PRO A 6 12.07 4.02 -21.63
C PRO A 6 11.46 4.58 -20.34
N ARG A 7 10.58 3.82 -19.70
CA ARG A 7 10.01 4.19 -18.40
C ARG A 7 11.18 4.16 -17.41
N ASP A 8 11.60 5.32 -16.93
CA ASP A 8 12.62 5.42 -15.89
C ASP A 8 12.01 4.98 -14.56
N LEU A 9 12.14 3.70 -14.25
CA LEU A 9 11.63 3.08 -13.03
C LEU A 9 12.40 3.56 -11.79
N SER A 10 13.61 4.11 -11.96
CA SER A 10 14.43 4.57 -10.84
C SER A 10 13.81 5.77 -10.13
N PHE A 11 13.23 6.70 -10.88
CA PHE A 11 12.53 7.87 -10.34
C PHE A 11 11.31 7.50 -9.50
N MET A 12 10.51 6.51 -9.95
CA MET A 12 9.33 6.06 -9.21
C MET A 12 9.72 5.36 -7.91
N ALA A 13 10.73 4.49 -7.96
CA ALA A 13 11.25 3.81 -6.78
C ALA A 13 11.77 4.82 -5.73
N GLU A 14 12.55 5.82 -6.17
CA GLU A 14 13.08 6.87 -5.30
C GLU A 14 11.96 7.73 -4.69
N ALA A 15 10.91 8.04 -5.45
CA ALA A 15 9.77 8.79 -4.95
C ALA A 15 9.02 8.02 -3.85
N TYR A 16 8.84 6.70 -4.01
CA TYR A 16 8.17 5.87 -3.00
C TYR A 16 9.05 5.58 -1.78
N GLU A 17 10.36 5.42 -1.95
CA GLU A 17 11.31 5.23 -0.85
C GLU A 17 11.32 6.43 0.11
N ASN A 18 11.14 7.64 -0.43
CA ASN A 18 11.10 8.88 0.36
C ASN A 18 9.68 9.27 0.81
N ALA A 19 8.64 8.49 0.46
CA ALA A 19 7.26 8.80 0.80
C ALA A 19 6.89 8.24 2.18
N LYS A 20 6.14 9.03 2.97
CA LYS A 20 5.53 8.55 4.22
C LYS A 20 4.37 7.58 3.95
N VAL A 21 3.62 7.85 2.89
CA VAL A 21 2.42 7.10 2.52
C VAL A 21 2.47 6.74 1.03
N CYS A 22 2.10 5.51 0.70
CA CYS A 22 1.84 5.07 -0.67
C CYS A 22 0.33 4.99 -0.90
N LEU A 23 -0.17 5.87 -1.77
CA LEU A 23 -1.57 5.88 -2.14
C LEU A 23 -1.82 4.90 -3.29
N ILE A 24 -2.64 3.88 -3.05
CA ILE A 24 -2.91 2.81 -4.02
C ILE A 24 -4.38 2.89 -4.42
N VAL A 25 -4.64 3.38 -5.63
CA VAL A 25 -5.98 3.71 -6.14
C VAL A 25 -6.36 2.77 -7.27
N HIS A 26 -7.65 2.49 -7.45
CA HIS A 26 -8.12 1.79 -8.64
C HIS A 26 -7.94 2.65 -9.90
N SER A 27 -7.43 2.03 -10.96
CA SER A 27 -7.35 2.62 -12.30
C SER A 27 -8.71 2.73 -12.98
N TYR A 28 -9.70 1.93 -12.55
CA TYR A 28 -11.06 1.88 -13.10
C TYR A 28 -12.09 2.17 -12.01
N SER A 29 -13.29 2.60 -12.40
CA SER A 29 -14.38 2.92 -11.46
C SER A 29 -15.03 1.70 -10.82
N ASP A 30 -14.75 0.51 -11.34
CA ASP A 30 -15.40 -0.72 -10.92
C ASP A 30 -14.57 -1.42 -9.85
N MET A 31 -15.23 -1.82 -8.76
CA MET A 31 -14.62 -2.63 -7.70
C MET A 31 -14.38 -4.05 -8.22
N ALA A 32 -13.12 -4.39 -8.45
CA ALA A 32 -12.67 -5.75 -8.74
C ALA A 32 -12.31 -6.51 -7.45
N GLY A 33 -12.13 -7.83 -7.50
CA GLY A 33 -11.61 -8.63 -6.38
C GLY A 33 -10.15 -8.99 -6.59
N GLY A 34 -9.42 -9.40 -5.55
CA GLY A 34 -8.04 -9.90 -5.70
C GLY A 34 -7.00 -8.83 -6.05
N GLU A 35 -7.26 -7.57 -5.71
CA GLU A 35 -6.37 -6.43 -6.04
C GLU A 35 -5.15 -6.30 -5.10
N TYR A 36 -4.97 -7.26 -4.17
CA TYR A 36 -3.85 -7.29 -3.23
C TYR A 36 -2.47 -7.33 -3.89
N HIS A 37 -2.36 -7.75 -5.15
CA HIS A 37 -1.08 -7.72 -5.89
C HIS A 37 -0.54 -6.28 -6.02
N ARG A 38 -1.39 -5.26 -6.06
CA ARG A 38 -0.96 -3.86 -6.09
C ARG A 38 -0.30 -3.46 -4.80
N LEU A 39 -0.75 -4.02 -3.68
CA LEU A 39 -0.11 -3.80 -2.39
C LEU A 39 1.36 -4.24 -2.45
N THR A 40 1.64 -5.44 -2.94
CA THR A 40 3.03 -5.94 -3.08
C THR A 40 3.91 -5.08 -3.98
N GLU A 41 3.34 -4.42 -5.00
CA GLU A 41 4.13 -3.59 -5.92
C GLU A 41 4.66 -2.31 -5.26
N PHE A 42 3.97 -1.76 -4.26
CA PHE A 42 4.33 -0.46 -3.65
C PHE A 42 4.89 -0.57 -2.24
N VAL A 43 4.50 -1.58 -1.46
CA VAL A 43 4.88 -1.68 -0.04
C VAL A 43 6.34 -2.03 0.20
N GLU A 44 7.02 -2.64 -0.78
CA GLU A 44 8.44 -2.97 -0.65
C GLU A 44 9.35 -1.75 -0.51
N TYR A 45 8.88 -0.58 -0.95
CA TYR A 45 9.60 0.69 -0.87
C TYR A 45 9.58 1.32 0.54
N GLY A 46 8.79 0.78 1.48
CA GLY A 46 8.87 1.15 2.90
C GLY A 46 7.97 2.30 3.36
N CYS A 47 7.14 2.82 2.47
CA CYS A 47 6.03 3.72 2.79
C CYS A 47 4.86 2.96 3.45
N ILE A 48 4.00 3.68 4.18
CA ILE A 48 2.76 3.12 4.73
C ILE A 48 1.68 3.05 3.64
N PRO A 49 1.12 1.88 3.32
CA PRO A 49 0.13 1.77 2.25
C PRO A 49 -1.25 2.26 2.68
N VAL A 50 -1.85 3.12 1.86
CA VAL A 50 -3.25 3.56 1.94
C VAL A 50 -3.91 3.17 0.63
N MET A 51 -4.74 2.14 0.69
CA MET A 51 -5.32 1.48 -0.46
C MET A 51 -6.83 1.73 -0.56
N GLU A 52 -7.32 1.89 -1.78
CA GLU A 52 -8.74 1.95 -2.05
C GLU A 52 -9.39 0.60 -1.76
N GLU A 53 -10.53 0.59 -1.08
CA GLU A 53 -11.32 -0.62 -0.85
C GLU A 53 -11.77 -1.24 -2.18
N PHE A 54 -11.66 -2.57 -2.25
CA PHE A 54 -12.10 -3.37 -3.38
C PHE A 54 -13.11 -4.42 -2.92
N SER A 55 -13.70 -5.16 -3.86
CA SER A 55 -14.85 -6.03 -3.57
C SER A 55 -14.57 -7.19 -2.61
N ASP A 56 -13.29 -7.51 -2.41
CA ASP A 56 -12.84 -8.60 -1.55
C ASP A 56 -12.28 -8.04 -0.22
N THR A 57 -12.64 -8.69 0.89
CA THR A 57 -12.15 -8.35 2.23
C THR A 57 -11.22 -9.41 2.81
N ILE A 58 -10.98 -10.50 2.07
CA ILE A 58 -10.19 -11.66 2.49
C ILE A 58 -8.74 -11.26 2.83
N GLY A 59 -8.38 -11.30 4.11
CA GLY A 59 -7.03 -10.96 4.57
C GLY A 59 -6.77 -9.49 4.90
N ILE A 60 -7.77 -8.60 4.75
CA ILE A 60 -7.63 -7.15 5.05
C ILE A 60 -7.19 -6.91 6.50
N ASP A 61 -7.71 -7.69 7.44
CA ASP A 61 -7.38 -7.52 8.85
C ASP A 61 -5.91 -7.84 9.15
N GLN A 62 -5.34 -8.87 8.51
CA GLN A 62 -3.93 -9.19 8.60
C GLN A 62 -3.07 -8.10 7.99
N TYR A 63 -3.48 -7.52 6.86
CA TYR A 63 -2.78 -6.37 6.28
C TYR A 63 -2.82 -5.14 7.19
N ARG A 64 -3.95 -4.88 7.85
CA ARG A 64 -4.09 -3.79 8.82
C ARG A 64 -3.19 -4.02 10.04
N GLN A 65 -3.20 -5.22 10.60
CA GLN A 65 -2.50 -5.53 11.85
C GLN A 65 -1.00 -5.75 11.67
N CYS A 66 -0.58 -6.49 10.64
CA CYS A 66 0.82 -6.88 10.44
C CYS A 66 1.55 -5.96 9.44
N GLY A 67 0.83 -5.46 8.45
CA GLY A 67 1.38 -4.64 7.37
C GLY A 67 1.31 -3.13 7.61
N ASN A 68 0.62 -2.69 8.66
CA ASN A 68 0.21 -1.30 8.86
C ASN A 68 -0.49 -0.73 7.61
N SER A 69 -1.33 -1.53 6.96
CA SER A 69 -2.06 -1.11 5.77
C SER A 69 -3.41 -0.49 6.12
N PHE A 70 -3.77 0.56 5.40
CA PHE A 70 -5.05 1.23 5.56
C PHE A 70 -5.89 1.02 4.31
N PHE A 71 -7.15 0.65 4.48
CA PHE A 71 -8.10 0.47 3.39
C PHE A 71 -9.25 1.44 3.63
N SER A 72 -9.63 2.19 2.59
CA SER A 72 -10.76 3.12 2.67
C SER A 72 -11.43 3.31 1.32
N GLN A 73 -12.69 3.74 1.36
CA GLN A 73 -13.43 4.09 0.15
C GLN A 73 -12.75 5.23 -0.62
N LYS A 74 -12.96 5.26 -1.95
CA LYS A 74 -12.32 6.19 -2.87
C LYS A 74 -12.44 7.65 -2.47
N ASP A 75 -13.61 8.06 -1.98
CA ASP A 75 -13.91 9.42 -1.53
C ASP A 75 -13.23 9.78 -0.20
N GLN A 76 -12.93 8.79 0.64
CA GLN A 76 -12.24 8.95 1.91
C GLN A 76 -10.72 8.78 1.81
N LEU A 77 -10.21 8.34 0.66
CA LEU A 77 -8.83 7.92 0.49
C LEU A 77 -7.79 8.98 0.89
N PHE A 78 -8.00 10.22 0.46
CA PHE A 78 -7.12 11.34 0.81
C PHE A 78 -7.20 11.69 2.30
N MET A 79 -8.39 11.65 2.88
CA MET A 79 -8.60 11.90 4.30
C MET A 79 -7.92 10.83 5.16
N THR A 80 -8.01 9.56 4.74
CA THR A 80 -7.28 8.45 5.36
C THR A 80 -5.77 8.66 5.27
N ALA A 81 -5.26 9.06 4.10
CA ALA A 81 -3.84 9.35 3.93
C ALA A 81 -3.35 10.50 4.84
N GLU A 82 -4.12 11.58 4.97
CA GLU A 82 -3.83 12.68 5.89
C GLU A 82 -3.78 12.22 7.35
N ASN A 83 -4.73 11.37 7.75
CA ASN A 83 -4.75 10.80 9.09
C ASN A 83 -3.51 9.93 9.36
N VAL A 84 -3.12 9.09 8.40
CA VAL A 84 -1.89 8.27 8.51
C VAL A 84 -0.66 9.16 8.61
N ILE A 85 -0.55 10.21 7.79
CA ILE A 85 0.56 11.19 7.90
C ILE A 85 0.59 11.84 9.29
N SER A 86 -0.58 12.18 9.86
CA SER A 86 -0.67 12.71 11.22
C SER A 86 -0.12 11.73 12.26
N LEU A 87 -0.46 10.45 12.15
CA LEU A 87 0.03 9.40 13.04
C LEU A 87 1.55 9.17 12.89
N VAL A 88 2.08 9.16 11.65
CA VAL A 88 3.52 9.13 11.38
C VAL A 88 4.22 10.30 12.06
N ASN A 89 3.68 11.51 11.94
CA ASN A 89 4.28 12.70 12.56
C ASN A 89 4.23 12.67 14.10
N LYS A 90 3.35 11.87 14.69
CA LYS A 90 3.25 11.63 16.14
C LYS A 90 4.17 10.51 16.63
N GLY A 91 4.85 9.79 15.73
CA GLY A 91 5.74 8.67 16.07
C GLY A 91 5.03 7.32 16.27
N GLU A 92 3.76 7.19 15.88
CA GLU A 92 2.97 5.96 16.07
C GLU A 92 3.48 4.78 15.21
N PHE A 93 4.31 5.05 14.19
CA PHE A 93 4.85 4.07 13.25
C PHE A 93 6.39 4.07 13.18
N ASP A 94 7.08 4.50 14.24
CA ASP A 94 8.55 4.51 14.29
C ASP A 94 9.17 3.11 14.17
N ASP A 95 8.36 2.06 14.29
CA ASP A 95 8.76 0.67 14.05
C ASP A 95 8.62 0.26 12.56
N PHE A 96 9.76 0.10 11.90
CA PHE A 96 9.90 -0.45 10.54
C PHE A 96 9.62 -1.96 10.44
N THR A 97 9.04 -2.61 11.45
CA THR A 97 8.68 -4.03 11.42
C THR A 97 7.75 -4.37 10.26
N HIS A 98 6.84 -3.47 9.89
CA HIS A 98 6.01 -3.61 8.70
C HIS A 98 6.85 -3.69 7.42
N VAL A 99 7.87 -2.82 7.23
CA VAL A 99 8.80 -2.87 6.09
C VAL A 99 9.57 -4.19 6.05
N LYS A 100 9.99 -4.71 7.22
CA LYS A 100 10.64 -6.04 7.29
C LYS A 100 9.68 -7.17 6.92
N TRP A 101 8.41 -7.07 7.30
CA TRP A 101 7.38 -8.03 6.92
C TRP A 101 7.18 -8.02 5.40
N TRP A 102 7.06 -6.84 4.79
CA TRP A 102 6.96 -6.67 3.34
C TRP A 102 8.16 -7.25 2.59
N LYS A 103 9.39 -6.93 3.02
CA LYS A 103 10.63 -7.44 2.40
C LYS A 103 10.82 -8.95 2.52
N LYS A 104 10.12 -9.62 3.44
CA LYS A 104 10.13 -11.09 3.57
C LYS A 104 9.16 -11.76 2.60
N GLY A 105 8.36 -10.98 1.87
CA GLY A 105 7.30 -11.44 1.00
C GLY A 105 6.04 -11.84 1.77
N ILE A 106 4.89 -11.64 1.14
CA ILE A 106 3.60 -12.08 1.68
C ILE A 106 3.48 -13.59 1.47
N GLN A 107 3.32 -14.33 2.57
CA GLN A 107 3.01 -15.76 2.54
C GLN A 107 1.51 -15.93 2.30
N TRP A 108 1.09 -15.90 1.02
CA TRP A 108 -0.32 -15.96 0.63
C TRP A 108 -1.05 -17.19 1.17
N ASP A 109 -0.36 -18.32 1.27
CA ASP A 109 -0.94 -19.58 1.77
C ASP A 109 -1.27 -19.54 3.26
N SER A 110 -0.59 -18.68 4.03
CA SER A 110 -0.75 -18.60 5.49
C SER A 110 -1.54 -17.40 5.98
N ILE A 111 -1.92 -16.48 5.09
CA ILE A 111 -2.55 -15.21 5.49
C ILE A 111 -3.93 -15.39 6.14
N PHE A 112 -4.58 -16.54 5.95
CA PHE A 112 -5.86 -16.89 6.59
C PHE A 112 -5.72 -17.55 7.96
N TYR A 113 -4.51 -17.84 8.40
CA TYR A 113 -4.22 -18.58 9.63
C TYR A 113 -3.43 -17.75 10.66
N LEU A 114 -3.23 -16.45 10.39
CA LEU A 114 -2.64 -15.44 11.27
C LEU A 114 -3.74 -14.64 11.97
#